data_AF-A0A7D5M7Q4-F1
#
_entry.id   AF-A0A7D5M7Q4-F1
#
_cell.length_a   1.000
_cell.length_b   1.000
_cell.length_c   1.000
_cell.angle_alpha   90.00
_cell.angle_beta   90.00
_cell.angle_gamma   90.00
#
_symmetry.space_group_name_H-M   'P 1'
#
loop_
_entity.id
_entity.type
_entity.pdbx_description
1 polymer ?
#
loop_
_entity_poly.entity_id
_entity_poly.type
_entity_poly.pdbx_seq_one_letter_code
_entity_poly.pdbx_strand_id
1 'polypeptide(L)'
;MNFASFWTILCNLVIKQKEFSTLKRHAKFTASYHNNTIIIKPGKTKFQRPIHSAEFAKVWQKAKTLSNNERFIPVNYQDTTFHASYILTLMKLVIQNDIIE
;
A
#
# COMPACT_ATOMS: atom_id res chain seq x y z
N MET A 1 2.10 13.17 -8.68
CA MET A 1 3.18 12.36 -8.07
C MET A 1 3.66 11.21 -8.97
N ASN A 2 4.97 10.93 -9.02
CA ASN A 2 5.55 9.74 -9.68
C ASN A 2 5.80 8.59 -8.66
N PHE A 3 6.19 7.39 -9.12
CA PHE A 3 6.38 6.24 -8.22
C PHE A 3 7.52 6.44 -7.21
N ALA A 4 8.64 7.04 -7.61
CA ALA A 4 9.78 7.24 -6.72
C ALA A 4 9.41 8.18 -5.55
N SER A 5 8.72 9.28 -5.85
CA SER A 5 8.19 10.20 -4.83
C SER A 5 7.20 9.48 -3.90
N PHE A 6 6.25 8.74 -4.47
CA PHE A 6 5.31 7.93 -3.69
C PHE A 6 6.03 6.96 -2.75
N TRP A 7 7.03 6.24 -3.26
CA TRP A 7 7.78 5.25 -2.49
C TRP A 7 8.53 5.89 -1.33
N THR A 8 9.23 7.01 -1.58
CA THR A 8 9.95 7.75 -0.54
C THR A 8 8.99 8.24 0.55
N ILE A 9 7.84 8.83 0.19
CA ILE A 9 6.84 9.30 1.16
C ILE A 9 6.30 8.13 1.98
N LEU A 10 5.96 7.02 1.33
CA LEU A 10 5.48 5.82 2.01
C LEU A 10 6.51 5.28 3.00
N CYS A 11 7.77 5.14 2.58
CA CYS A 11 8.85 4.63 3.42
C CYS A 11 9.05 5.51 4.66
N ASN A 12 9.04 6.83 4.49
CA ASN A 12 9.13 7.78 5.61
C ASN A 12 7.92 7.67 6.55
N LEU A 13 6.71 7.48 6.02
CA LEU A 13 5.49 7.39 6.80
C LEU A 13 5.47 6.14 7.70
N VAL A 14 6.06 5.03 7.24
CA VAL A 14 6.10 3.77 7.98
C VAL A 14 7.50 3.43 8.50
N ILE A 15 8.43 4.41 8.54
CA ILE A 15 9.77 4.21 9.10
C ILE A 15 9.69 3.84 10.58
N LYS A 16 8.74 4.46 11.29
CA LYS A 16 8.25 4.02 12.59
C LYS A 16 7.02 3.17 12.33
N GLN A 17 6.98 1.97 12.91
CA GLN A 17 5.84 1.06 12.77
C GLN A 17 4.52 1.79 13.06
N LYS A 18 3.56 1.71 12.14
CA LYS A 18 2.27 2.41 12.25
C LYS A 18 1.09 1.47 11.99
N GLU A 19 -0.03 1.69 12.68
CA GLU A 19 -1.27 0.93 12.49
C GLU A 19 -2.14 1.56 11.40
N PHE A 20 -2.76 0.69 10.59
CA PHE A 20 -3.65 1.03 9.49
C PHE A 20 -4.85 0.09 9.48
N SER A 21 -5.86 0.43 8.68
CA SER A 21 -7.02 -0.42 8.41
C SER A 21 -7.26 -0.54 6.91
N THR A 22 -7.51 -1.76 6.42
CA THR A 22 -7.78 -2.00 4.99
C THR A 22 -9.04 -1.26 4.53
N LEU A 23 -9.07 -0.77 3.28
CA LEU A 23 -10.18 0.06 2.78
C LEU A 23 -11.57 -0.58 2.86
N LYS A 24 -11.71 -1.87 2.48
CA LYS A 24 -13.03 -2.54 2.35
C LYS A 24 -13.49 -3.26 3.61
N ARG A 25 -12.59 -4.02 4.25
CA ARG A 25 -12.94 -4.89 5.40
C ARG A 25 -12.61 -4.25 6.75
N HIS A 26 -12.02 -3.05 6.76
CA HIS A 26 -11.50 -2.39 7.96
C HIS A 26 -10.63 -3.31 8.83
N ALA A 27 -9.94 -4.27 8.21
CA ALA A 27 -9.06 -5.18 8.90
C ALA A 27 -7.79 -4.43 9.31
N LYS A 28 -7.47 -4.45 10.59
CA LYS A 28 -6.28 -3.81 11.14
C LYS A 28 -5.00 -4.52 10.70
N PHE A 29 -3.96 -3.75 10.44
CA PHE A 29 -2.61 -4.24 10.21
C PHE A 29 -1.60 -3.17 10.64
N THR A 30 -0.39 -3.59 10.97
CA THR A 30 0.73 -2.66 11.09
C THR A 30 1.62 -2.75 9.86
N ALA A 31 2.22 -1.63 9.48
CA ALA A 31 3.25 -1.57 8.45
C ALA A 31 4.52 -0.95 9.02
N SER A 32 5.66 -1.49 8.61
CA SER A 32 6.98 -0.93 8.88
C SER A 32 7.88 -1.05 7.65
N TYR A 33 8.82 -0.14 7.49
CA TYR A 33 9.80 -0.18 6.41
C TYR A 33 11.15 -0.73 6.91
N HIS A 34 11.69 -1.71 6.20
CA HIS A 34 13.01 -2.28 6.46
C HIS A 34 13.66 -2.78 5.17
N ASN A 35 14.90 -2.38 4.89
CA ASN A 35 15.69 -2.84 3.74
C ASN A 35 14.90 -2.87 2.40
N ASN A 36 14.37 -1.72 1.98
CA ASN A 36 13.60 -1.58 0.73
C ASN A 36 12.33 -2.45 0.64
N THR A 37 11.81 -2.87 1.78
CA THR A 37 10.66 -3.77 1.89
C THR A 37 9.70 -3.22 2.94
N ILE A 38 8.41 -3.23 2.64
CA ILE A 38 7.36 -2.91 3.60
C ILE A 38 6.90 -4.22 4.23
N ILE A 39 7.10 -4.35 5.54
CA ILE A 39 6.67 -5.49 6.32
C ILE A 39 5.26 -5.21 6.83
N ILE A 40 4.29 -5.98 6.36
CA ILE A 40 2.91 -5.93 6.84
C ILE A 40 2.70 -7.01 7.89
N LYS A 41 2.17 -6.65 9.05
CA LYS A 41 1.72 -7.59 10.09
C LYS A 41 0.22 -7.42 10.27
N PRO A 42 -0.61 -8.34 9.72
CA PRO A 42 -2.05 -8.28 9.92
C PRO A 42 -2.41 -8.50 11.40
N GLY A 43 -3.40 -7.78 11.93
CA GLY A 43 -3.74 -7.87 13.36
C GLY A 43 -4.29 -9.23 13.81
N LYS A 44 -4.81 -10.04 12.88
CA LYS A 44 -5.44 -11.35 13.17
C LYS A 44 -4.48 -12.54 13.08
N THR A 45 -3.24 -12.34 12.63
CA THR A 45 -2.29 -13.44 12.46
C THR A 45 -0.87 -13.03 12.86
N LYS A 46 -0.07 -14.02 13.26
CA LYS A 46 1.34 -13.83 13.58
C LYS A 46 2.22 -13.77 12.33
N PHE A 47 1.70 -14.22 11.17
CA PHE A 47 2.48 -14.27 9.94
C PHE A 47 2.61 -12.89 9.30
N GLN A 48 3.86 -12.46 9.14
CA GLN A 48 4.20 -11.24 8.41
C GLN A 48 4.04 -11.46 6.89
N ARG A 49 3.87 -10.35 6.18
CA ARG A 49 3.79 -10.29 4.72
C ARG A 49 4.81 -9.24 4.26
N PRO A 50 6.03 -9.65 3.86
CA PRO A 50 6.97 -8.73 3.26
C PRO A 50 6.48 -8.36 1.85
N ILE A 51 6.44 -7.07 1.53
CA ILE A 51 6.03 -6.55 0.23
C ILE A 51 7.16 -5.65 -0.29
N HIS A 52 7.78 -6.06 -1.39
CA HIS A 52 8.92 -5.36 -1.98
C HIS A 52 8.48 -4.17 -2.83
N SER A 53 9.37 -3.17 -2.98
CA SER A 53 9.15 -2.00 -3.84
C SER A 53 8.68 -2.38 -5.26
N ALA A 54 9.21 -3.46 -5.84
CA ALA A 54 8.83 -3.92 -7.17
C ALA A 54 7.34 -4.34 -7.26
N GLU A 55 6.78 -4.90 -6.19
CA GLU A 55 5.37 -5.28 -6.14
C GLU A 55 4.48 -4.03 -6.05
N PHE A 56 4.88 -3.05 -5.23
CA PHE A 56 4.24 -1.73 -5.21
C PHE A 56 4.30 -1.05 -6.58
N ALA A 57 5.43 -1.14 -7.29
CA ALA A 57 5.58 -0.56 -8.62
C ALA A 57 4.61 -1.19 -9.62
N LYS A 58 4.44 -2.52 -9.61
CA LYS A 58 3.45 -3.21 -10.46
C LYS A 58 2.03 -2.72 -10.20
N VAL A 59 1.64 -2.63 -8.92
CA VAL A 59 0.32 -2.10 -8.53
C VAL A 59 0.18 -0.64 -8.95
N TRP A 60 1.20 0.18 -8.76
CA TRP A 60 1.21 1.58 -9.16
C TRP A 60 1.00 1.75 -10.67
N GLN A 61 1.70 0.96 -11.50
CA GLN A 61 1.51 1.02 -12.96
C GLN A 61 0.08 0.61 -13.34
N LYS A 62 -0.46 -0.47 -12.76
CA LYS A 62 -1.85 -0.88 -13.01
C LYS A 62 -2.84 0.20 -12.55
N ALA A 63 -2.60 0.83 -11.40
CA ALA A 63 -3.44 1.89 -10.85
C ALA A 63 -3.55 3.12 -11.78
N LYS A 64 -2.49 3.42 -12.55
CA LYS A 64 -2.49 4.50 -13.54
C LYS A 64 -3.38 4.22 -14.75
N THR A 65 -3.64 2.95 -15.08
CA THR A 65 -4.52 2.58 -16.20
C THR A 65 -6.00 2.54 -15.79
N LEU A 66 -6.30 2.65 -14.50
CA LEU A 66 -7.66 2.58 -13.96
C LEU A 66 -8.22 3.97 -13.69
N SER A 67 -9.55 4.10 -13.82
CA SER A 67 -10.27 5.30 -13.41
C SER A 67 -10.18 5.52 -11.88
N ASN A 68 -10.42 6.76 -11.43
CA ASN A 68 -10.32 7.09 -10.00
C ASN A 68 -11.23 6.23 -9.10
N ASN A 69 -12.43 5.88 -9.59
CA ASN A 69 -13.40 5.05 -8.86
C ASN A 69 -12.97 3.59 -8.76
N GLU A 70 -12.18 3.10 -9.72
CA GLU A 70 -11.73 1.71 -9.81
C GLU A 70 -10.34 1.50 -9.18
N ARG A 71 -9.54 2.56 -9.09
CA ARG A 71 -8.15 2.53 -8.64
C ARG A 71 -7.99 1.90 -7.25
N PHE A 72 -8.96 2.05 -6.36
CA PHE A 72 -8.86 1.59 -4.97
C PHE A 72 -9.73 0.36 -4.67
N ILE A 73 -10.08 -0.41 -5.70
CA ILE A 73 -10.83 -1.67 -5.56
C ILE A 73 -9.85 -2.86 -5.67
N PRO A 74 -9.62 -3.64 -4.58
CA PRO A 74 -8.62 -4.72 -4.58
C PRO A 74 -8.80 -5.79 -5.66
N VAL A 75 -10.04 -6.10 -6.06
CA VAL A 75 -10.33 -7.14 -7.07
C VAL A 75 -9.71 -6.82 -8.44
N ASN A 76 -9.52 -5.54 -8.76
CA ASN A 76 -8.92 -5.09 -10.02
C ASN A 76 -7.42 -5.39 -10.13
N TYR A 77 -6.82 -5.93 -9.06
CA TYR A 77 -5.41 -6.24 -8.94
C TYR A 77 -5.16 -7.72 -8.60
N GLN A 78 -6.18 -8.58 -8.68
CA GLN A 78 -6.07 -10.00 -8.33
C GLN A 78 -4.97 -10.71 -9.12
N ASP A 79 -4.79 -10.35 -10.40
CA ASP A 79 -3.75 -10.90 -11.28
C ASP A 79 -2.38 -10.22 -11.10
N THR A 80 -2.33 -9.13 -10.33
CA THR A 80 -1.10 -8.35 -10.06
C THR A 80 -0.46 -8.76 -8.72
N THR A 81 -1.27 -8.97 -7.68
CA THR A 81 -0.78 -9.27 -6.33
C THR A 81 -1.89 -9.80 -5.40
N PHE A 82 -1.52 -10.74 -4.53
CA PHE A 82 -2.37 -11.21 -3.42
C PHE A 82 -2.46 -10.21 -2.25
N HIS A 83 -1.60 -9.19 -2.22
CA HIS A 83 -1.50 -8.19 -1.16
C HIS A 83 -2.20 -6.87 -1.50
N ALA A 84 -3.01 -6.84 -2.57
CA ALA A 84 -3.66 -5.63 -3.09
C ALA A 84 -4.35 -4.80 -1.99
N SER A 85 -5.04 -5.45 -1.04
CA SER A 85 -5.78 -4.74 0.01
C SER A 85 -4.88 -3.87 0.91
N TYR A 86 -3.65 -4.31 1.19
CA TYR A 86 -2.70 -3.56 2.01
C TYR A 86 -2.05 -2.45 1.19
N ILE A 87 -1.62 -2.79 -0.02
CA ILE A 87 -0.94 -1.86 -0.93
C ILE A 87 -1.85 -0.68 -1.27
N LEU A 88 -3.12 -0.95 -1.61
CA LEU A 88 -4.08 0.11 -1.97
C LEU A 88 -4.43 1.02 -0.80
N THR A 89 -4.50 0.50 0.44
CA THR A 89 -4.68 1.35 1.63
C THR A 89 -3.53 2.33 1.77
N LEU A 90 -2.29 1.84 1.70
CA LEU A 90 -1.10 2.68 1.84
C LEU A 90 -0.99 3.68 0.67
N MET A 91 -1.28 3.23 -0.55
CA MET A 91 -1.28 4.07 -1.74
C MET A 91 -2.33 5.19 -1.65
N LYS A 92 -3.55 4.87 -1.22
CA LYS A 92 -4.61 5.87 -1.03
C LYS A 92 -4.22 6.92 0.00
N LEU A 93 -3.63 6.50 1.12
CA LEU A 93 -3.19 7.41 2.18
C LEU A 93 -2.15 8.41 1.67
N VAL A 94 -1.12 7.93 0.96
CA VAL A 94 -0.06 8.82 0.44
C VAL A 94 -0.64 9.77 -0.61
N ILE A 95 -1.49 9.30 -1.51
CA ILE A 95 -2.14 10.15 -2.53
C ILE A 95 -3.09 11.18 -1.88
N GLN A 96 -3.81 10.82 -0.82
CA GLN A 96 -4.69 11.76 -0.13
C GLN A 96 -3.92 12.83 0.65
N ASN A 97 -2.80 12.47 1.27
CA ASN A 97 -1.94 13.43 1.95
C ASN A 97 -1.24 14.40 0.96
N ASP A 98 -0.90 13.93 -0.25
CA ASP A 98 -0.32 14.75 -1.34
C ASP A 98 -1.29 15.81 -1.90
N ILE A 99 -2.60 15.66 -1.67
CA ILE A 99 -3.64 16.61 -2.15
C ILE A 99 -3.89 17.74 -1.12
N ILE A 100 -3.35 17.63 0.10
CA ILE A 100 -3.60 18.57 1.22
C ILE A 100 -2.41 19.54 1.44
N GLU A 101 -1.34 19.43 0.64
CA GLU A 101 -0.28 20.47 0.51
C GLU A 101 -0.51 21.33 -0.74
#